data_AF-A0A657EQS2-F1
#
_entry.id   AF-A0A657EQS2-F1
#
_cell.length_a   1.000
_cell.length_b   1.000
_cell.length_c   1.000
_cell.angle_alpha   90.00
_cell.angle_beta   90.00
_cell.angle_gamma   90.00
#
_symmetry.space_group_name_H-M   'P 1'
#
loop_
_entity.id
_entity.type
_entity.pdbx_description
1 polymer ?
#
loop_
_entity_poly.entity_id
_entity_poly.type
_entity_poly.pdbx_seq_one_letter_code
_entity_poly.pdbx_strand_id
1 'polypeptide(L)'
;DPEIRRERREARAAAREDLRARYLAWKEHWRKPDLRYGERLREIHAACRRRKAYIRVQFRDPQLRKLHYHIAEVQRMQALIRLKESVKEERLSLIAEGKWYPLSYRQWVEQQAAQGDRAAVSQLRGWDYRDRRSRNKDKRRTTNVDRCVVLCEPGGTPLFNNVAKLEARLQKNGSVHFRDTRTGKNVCTDYGDRVVFYHHTDRNELAEKLNLIAPVLFSRNGKLGFEPEGSYQQFNDVFAEMVAWHNAAGITGNGHFTITRPDVDLHRQRSEQYYREYIRQQTRLSESHDDNYTLRQEKTWEPPSPGM
;
A
#
# COMPACT_ATOMS: atom_id res chain seq x y z
N ASP A 1 16.29 -31.37 13.00
CA ASP A 1 15.03 -32.09 13.25
C ASP A 1 13.80 -31.22 12.95
N PRO A 2 12.88 -31.65 12.05
CA PRO A 2 11.59 -31.00 11.80
C PRO A 2 10.66 -30.89 13.03
N GLU A 3 10.67 -31.88 13.92
CA GLU A 3 9.75 -31.96 15.07
C GLU A 3 10.08 -30.89 16.11
N ILE A 4 11.35 -30.73 16.47
CA ILE A 4 11.84 -29.66 17.36
C ILE A 4 11.48 -28.27 16.82
N ARG A 5 11.44 -28.09 15.49
CA ARG A 5 11.01 -26.81 14.88
C ARG A 5 9.51 -26.58 14.98
N ARG A 6 8.69 -27.65 15.03
CA ARG A 6 7.24 -27.58 15.20
C ARG A 6 6.90 -27.22 16.65
N GLU A 7 7.48 -27.93 17.61
CA GLU A 7 7.30 -27.67 19.05
C GLU A 7 7.68 -26.22 19.41
N ARG A 8 8.82 -25.73 18.92
CA ARG A 8 9.22 -24.32 19.11
C ARG A 8 8.27 -23.32 18.46
N ARG A 9 7.49 -23.69 17.45
CA ARG A 9 6.46 -22.83 16.84
C ARG A 9 5.21 -22.80 17.71
N GLU A 10 4.76 -23.96 18.18
CA GLU A 10 3.60 -24.10 19.06
C GLU A 10 3.83 -23.40 20.41
N ALA A 11 5.00 -23.61 21.03
CA ALA A 11 5.36 -22.93 22.28
C ALA A 11 5.37 -21.39 22.13
N ARG A 12 5.83 -20.87 20.98
CA ARG A 12 5.77 -19.43 20.67
C ARG A 12 4.34 -18.94 20.40
N ALA A 13 3.48 -19.78 19.83
CA ALA A 13 2.08 -19.44 19.61
C ALA A 13 1.35 -19.34 20.96
N ALA A 14 1.48 -20.35 21.81
CA ALA A 14 0.91 -20.36 23.16
C ALA A 14 1.39 -19.16 24.00
N ALA A 15 2.69 -18.84 23.99
CA ALA A 15 3.23 -17.68 24.70
C ALA A 15 2.65 -16.33 24.21
N ARG A 16 2.28 -16.23 22.92
CA ARG A 16 1.64 -15.03 22.36
C ARG A 16 0.16 -14.96 22.70
N GLU A 17 -0.51 -16.09 22.81
CA GLU A 17 -1.90 -16.16 23.27
C GLU A 17 -1.99 -15.76 24.74
N ASP A 18 -1.10 -16.26 25.59
CA ASP A 18 -0.96 -15.82 26.98
C ASP A 18 -0.71 -14.31 27.08
N LEU A 19 0.24 -13.77 26.30
CA LEU A 19 0.51 -12.33 26.25
C LEU A 19 -0.75 -11.52 25.89
N ARG A 20 -1.56 -12.03 24.96
CA ARG A 20 -2.82 -11.39 24.56
C ARG A 20 -3.87 -11.48 25.68
N ALA A 21 -3.96 -12.61 26.38
CA ALA A 21 -4.85 -12.76 27.53
C ALA A 21 -4.47 -11.79 28.65
N ARG A 22 -3.17 -11.62 28.95
CA ARG A 22 -2.66 -10.64 29.90
C ARG A 22 -3.01 -9.20 29.51
N TYR A 23 -2.93 -8.85 28.23
CA TYR A 23 -3.39 -7.54 27.74
C TYR A 23 -4.90 -7.33 27.97
N LEU A 24 -5.73 -8.35 27.68
CA LEU A 24 -7.18 -8.25 27.87
C LEU A 24 -7.54 -8.08 29.35
N ALA A 25 -6.91 -8.85 30.24
CA ALA A 25 -7.06 -8.70 31.68
C ALA A 25 -6.63 -7.30 32.15
N TRP A 26 -5.46 -6.83 31.70
CA TRP A 26 -5.00 -5.46 31.99
C TRP A 26 -6.00 -4.39 31.52
N LYS A 27 -6.57 -4.56 30.33
CA LYS A 27 -7.54 -3.61 29.75
C LYS A 27 -8.86 -3.59 30.50
N GLU A 28 -9.31 -4.73 31.01
CA GLU A 28 -10.52 -4.84 31.83
C GLU A 28 -10.39 -4.10 33.17
N HIS A 29 -9.20 -4.17 33.78
CA HIS A 29 -8.90 -3.48 35.03
C HIS A 29 -8.54 -2.00 34.84
N TRP A 30 -8.32 -1.54 33.61
CA TRP A 30 -7.96 -0.16 33.35
C TRP A 30 -9.13 0.80 33.68
N ARG A 31 -8.84 1.80 34.52
CA ARG A 31 -9.77 2.86 34.87
C ARG A 31 -9.20 4.21 34.47
N LYS A 32 -10.04 5.04 33.87
CA LYS A 32 -9.68 6.41 33.50
C LYS A 32 -9.37 7.22 34.77
N PRO A 33 -8.27 7.98 34.81
CA PRO A 33 -7.99 8.86 35.94
C PRO A 33 -9.12 9.88 36.15
N ASP A 34 -9.59 10.01 37.39
CA ASP A 34 -10.61 10.99 37.77
C ASP A 34 -9.95 12.31 38.21
N LEU A 35 -10.34 13.41 37.58
CA LEU A 35 -9.87 14.76 37.88
C LEU A 35 -10.66 15.42 39.02
N ARG A 36 -11.63 14.71 39.60
CA ARG A 36 -12.47 15.16 40.73
C ARG A 36 -13.17 16.50 40.48
N TYR A 37 -13.44 16.81 39.21
CA TYR A 37 -13.98 18.12 38.81
C TYR A 37 -15.30 18.44 39.51
N GLY A 38 -16.18 17.46 39.66
CA GLY A 38 -17.46 17.62 40.35
C GLY A 38 -17.31 17.96 41.84
N GLU A 39 -16.35 17.34 42.53
CA GLU A 39 -16.04 17.65 43.95
C GLU A 39 -15.47 19.06 44.09
N ARG A 40 -14.48 19.41 43.28
CA ARG A 40 -13.84 20.73 43.28
C ARG A 40 -14.86 21.85 42.99
N LEU A 41 -15.82 21.59 42.08
CA LEU A 41 -16.89 22.54 41.79
C LEU A 41 -17.85 22.72 42.98
N ARG A 42 -18.21 21.62 43.67
CA ARG A 42 -19.02 21.68 44.90
C ARG A 42 -18.33 22.47 46.01
N GLU A 43 -17.03 22.30 46.18
CA GLU A 43 -16.22 23.02 47.17
C GLU A 43 -16.23 24.53 46.91
N ILE A 44 -16.06 24.97 45.66
CA ILE A 44 -16.13 26.39 45.27
C ILE A 44 -17.50 26.98 45.59
N HIS A 45 -18.57 26.26 45.25
CA HIS A 45 -19.94 26.70 45.55
C HIS A 45 -20.21 26.76 47.06
N ALA A 46 -19.73 25.78 47.82
CA ALA A 46 -19.83 25.76 49.28
C ALA A 46 -19.05 26.92 49.92
N ALA A 47 -17.86 27.23 49.42
CA ALA A 47 -17.06 28.37 49.87
C ALA A 47 -17.79 29.70 49.67
N CYS A 48 -18.41 29.90 48.50
CA CYS A 48 -19.22 31.10 48.24
C CYS A 48 -20.44 31.18 49.17
N ARG A 49 -21.16 30.06 49.40
CA ARG A 49 -22.27 30.02 50.36
C ARG A 49 -21.83 30.41 51.78
N ARG A 50 -20.72 29.85 52.26
CA ARG A 50 -20.13 30.19 53.57
C ARG A 50 -19.76 31.67 53.64
N ARG A 51 -19.14 32.22 52.58
CA ARG A 51 -18.78 33.65 52.53
C ARG A 51 -20.01 34.56 52.59
N LYS A 52 -21.08 34.24 51.85
CA LYS A 52 -22.34 34.99 51.91
C LYS A 52 -23.02 34.88 53.28
N ALA A 53 -22.91 33.75 53.98
CA ALA A 53 -23.40 33.63 55.35
C ALA A 53 -22.62 34.53 56.32
N TYR A 54 -21.30 34.58 56.21
CA TYR A 54 -20.46 35.50 57.00
C TYR A 54 -20.80 36.98 56.74
N ILE A 55 -20.99 37.36 55.47
CA ILE A 55 -21.37 38.72 55.08
C ILE A 55 -22.71 39.16 55.71
N ARG A 56 -23.69 38.25 55.85
CA ARG A 56 -24.98 38.54 56.51
C ARG A 56 -24.81 38.97 57.96
N VAL A 57 -23.87 38.34 58.67
CA VAL A 57 -23.63 38.59 60.10
C VAL A 57 -22.81 39.86 60.30
N GLN A 58 -21.81 40.10 59.44
CA GLN A 58 -20.87 41.22 59.58
C GLN A 58 -21.47 42.57 59.15
N PHE A 59 -22.20 42.61 58.04
CA PHE A 59 -22.66 43.87 57.45
C PHE A 59 -24.16 44.07 57.66
N ARG A 60 -24.50 45.01 58.56
CA ARG A 60 -25.90 45.39 58.86
C ARG A 60 -26.52 46.25 57.77
N ASP A 61 -25.76 47.18 57.19
CA ASP A 61 -26.22 48.02 56.07
C ASP A 61 -26.55 47.18 54.82
N PRO A 62 -27.79 47.27 54.28
CA PRO A 62 -28.20 46.58 53.06
C PRO A 62 -27.37 46.91 51.82
N GLN A 63 -26.96 48.17 51.62
CA GLN A 63 -26.22 48.56 50.41
C GLN A 63 -24.82 47.95 50.42
N LEU A 64 -24.10 48.07 51.54
CA LEU A 64 -22.80 47.44 51.73
C LEU A 64 -22.87 45.91 51.63
N ARG A 65 -23.92 45.28 52.18
CA ARG A 65 -24.13 43.83 52.04
C ARG A 65 -24.28 43.39 50.58
N LYS A 66 -25.04 44.16 49.78
CA LYS A 66 -25.21 43.90 48.35
C LYS A 66 -23.88 43.94 47.61
N LEU A 67 -23.04 44.95 47.86
CA LEU A 67 -21.70 45.06 47.29
C LEU A 67 -20.84 43.83 47.63
N HIS A 68 -20.82 43.43 48.90
CA HIS A 68 -20.04 42.25 49.32
C HIS A 68 -20.55 40.93 48.72
N TYR A 69 -21.85 40.79 48.47
CA TYR A 69 -22.38 39.64 47.74
C TYR A 69 -21.91 39.60 46.29
N HIS A 70 -21.89 40.74 45.60
CA HIS A 70 -21.35 40.81 44.24
C HIS A 70 -19.86 40.45 44.23
N ILE A 71 -19.07 40.95 45.18
CA ILE A 71 -17.65 40.58 45.32
C ILE A 71 -17.49 39.07 45.53
N ALA A 72 -18.27 38.47 46.44
CA ALA A 72 -18.22 37.02 46.68
C ALA A 72 -18.60 36.21 45.42
N GLU A 73 -19.52 36.71 44.61
CA GLU A 73 -19.92 36.09 43.36
C GLU A 73 -18.84 36.20 42.28
N VAL A 74 -18.20 37.36 42.15
CA VAL A 74 -17.04 37.56 41.26
C VAL A 74 -15.89 36.63 41.66
N GLN A 75 -15.58 36.52 42.95
CA GLN A 75 -14.56 35.60 43.45
C GLN A 75 -14.91 34.13 43.14
N ARG A 76 -16.19 33.75 43.26
CA ARG A 76 -16.65 32.41 42.84
C ARG A 76 -16.42 32.18 41.35
N MET A 77 -16.75 33.15 40.50
CA MET A 77 -16.54 33.06 39.05
C MET A 77 -15.06 32.94 38.69
N GLN A 78 -14.20 33.75 39.33
CA GLN A 78 -12.74 33.66 39.17
C GLN A 78 -12.20 32.28 39.57
N ALA A 79 -12.68 31.73 40.70
CA ALA A 79 -12.30 30.40 41.14
C ALA A 79 -12.73 29.29 40.14
N LEU A 80 -13.90 29.43 39.52
CA LEU A 80 -14.36 28.50 38.47
C LEU A 80 -13.50 28.57 37.20
N ILE A 81 -13.07 29.77 36.79
CA ILE A 81 -12.17 29.94 35.63
C ILE A 81 -10.84 29.24 35.90
N ARG A 82 -10.22 29.51 37.05
CA ARG A 82 -8.97 28.86 37.46
C ARG A 82 -9.11 27.34 37.58
N LEU A 83 -10.26 26.85 38.07
CA LEU A 83 -10.53 25.42 38.12
C LEU A 83 -10.54 24.80 36.72
N LYS A 84 -11.20 25.44 35.75
CA LYS A 84 -11.22 24.95 34.36
C LYS A 84 -9.83 24.91 33.74
N GLU A 85 -9.01 25.93 33.98
CA GLU A 85 -7.62 25.99 33.52
C GLU A 85 -6.80 24.85 34.13
N SER A 86 -6.84 24.69 35.46
CA SER A 86 -6.09 23.61 36.13
C SER A 86 -6.50 22.21 35.64
N VAL A 87 -7.80 21.95 35.46
CA VAL A 87 -8.29 20.65 34.95
C VAL A 87 -7.88 20.42 33.50
N LYS A 88 -7.80 21.48 32.68
CA LYS A 88 -7.27 21.40 31.32
C LYS A 88 -5.79 21.03 31.34
N GLU A 89 -5.00 21.67 32.20
CA GLU A 89 -3.57 21.39 32.36
C GLU A 89 -3.32 19.97 32.87
N GLU A 90 -4.01 19.53 33.91
CA GLU A 90 -3.94 18.16 34.44
C GLU A 90 -4.29 17.13 33.37
N ARG A 91 -5.35 17.38 32.59
CA ARG A 91 -5.71 16.52 31.45
C ARG A 91 -4.60 16.45 30.41
N LEU A 92 -3.99 17.59 30.05
CA LEU A 92 -2.89 17.62 29.08
C LEU A 92 -1.66 16.88 29.59
N SER A 93 -1.33 17.00 30.89
CA SER A 93 -0.26 16.22 31.53
C SER A 93 -0.53 14.73 31.42
N LEU A 94 -1.75 14.28 31.74
CA LEU A 94 -2.13 12.86 31.64
C LEU A 94 -2.10 12.33 30.20
N ILE A 95 -2.37 13.19 29.21
CA ILE A 95 -2.25 12.83 27.78
C ILE A 95 -0.77 12.69 27.41
N ALA A 96 0.08 13.65 27.81
CA ALA A 96 1.51 13.61 27.56
C ALA A 96 2.19 12.39 28.20
N GLU A 97 1.73 12.00 29.41
CA GLU A 97 2.17 10.80 30.11
C GLU A 97 1.57 9.49 29.54
N GLY A 98 0.65 9.58 28.57
CA GLY A 98 -0.02 8.41 27.98
C GLY A 98 -0.98 7.67 28.92
N LYS A 99 -1.37 8.28 30.05
CA LYS A 99 -2.24 7.69 31.07
C LYS A 99 -3.74 7.95 30.86
N TRP A 100 -4.06 8.95 30.03
CA TRP A 100 -5.45 9.37 29.81
C TRP A 100 -6.29 8.36 29.01
N TYR A 101 -5.65 7.62 28.10
CA TYR A 101 -6.27 6.58 27.29
C TYR A 101 -5.67 5.22 27.61
N PRO A 102 -6.43 4.12 27.48
CA PRO A 102 -5.85 2.80 27.56
C PRO A 102 -4.87 2.62 26.40
N LEU A 103 -3.69 2.12 26.70
CA LEU A 103 -2.68 1.71 25.72
C LEU A 103 -3.28 0.76 24.68
N SER A 104 -2.89 0.99 23.43
CA SER A 104 -3.10 0.00 22.37
C SER A 104 -2.33 -1.28 22.69
N TYR A 105 -2.76 -2.41 22.12
CA TYR A 105 -2.06 -3.69 22.31
C TYR A 105 -0.57 -3.59 21.94
N ARG A 106 -0.24 -2.83 20.88
CA ARG A 106 1.15 -2.62 20.45
C ARG A 106 1.96 -1.85 21.50
N GLN A 107 1.45 -0.72 21.98
CA GLN A 107 2.13 0.08 23.00
C GLN A 107 2.28 -0.67 24.33
N TRP A 108 1.26 -1.44 24.72
CA TRP A 108 1.34 -2.27 25.92
C TRP A 108 2.40 -3.36 25.77
N VAL A 109 2.47 -4.04 24.62
CA VAL A 109 3.53 -5.02 24.32
C VAL A 109 4.92 -4.37 24.31
N GLU A 110 5.06 -3.13 23.82
CA GLU A 110 6.32 -2.38 23.88
C GLU A 110 6.76 -2.13 25.33
N GLN A 111 5.84 -1.76 26.23
CA GLN A 111 6.14 -1.61 27.65
C GLN A 111 6.53 -2.95 28.30
N GLN A 112 5.80 -4.04 28.00
CA GLN A 112 6.15 -5.38 28.51
C GLN A 112 7.51 -5.86 28.00
N ALA A 113 7.83 -5.58 26.73
CA ALA A 113 9.12 -5.90 26.14
C ALA A 113 10.26 -5.11 26.80
N ALA A 114 10.04 -3.82 27.10
CA ALA A 114 11.00 -3.00 27.84
C ALA A 114 11.25 -3.52 29.27
N GLN A 115 10.24 -4.15 29.88
CA GLN A 115 10.34 -4.83 31.18
C GLN A 115 11.02 -6.22 31.09
N GLY A 116 11.40 -6.68 29.89
CA GLY A 116 12.11 -7.94 29.68
C GLY A 116 11.23 -9.16 29.37
N ASP A 117 9.93 -8.97 29.10
CA ASP A 117 9.04 -10.08 28.72
C ASP A 117 9.46 -10.70 27.38
N ARG A 118 9.86 -11.98 27.44
CA ARG A 118 10.32 -12.74 26.25
C ARG A 118 9.24 -12.94 25.20
N ALA A 119 7.98 -13.14 25.62
CA ALA A 119 6.85 -13.27 24.70
C ALA A 119 6.57 -11.94 24.00
N ALA A 120 6.65 -10.82 24.72
CA ALA A 120 6.49 -9.48 24.17
C ALA A 120 7.59 -9.15 23.14
N VAL A 121 8.86 -9.40 23.47
CA VAL A 121 9.98 -9.25 22.52
C VAL A 121 9.79 -10.14 21.29
N SER A 122 9.36 -11.38 21.48
CA SER A 122 9.08 -12.31 20.36
C SER A 122 7.87 -11.88 19.51
N GLN A 123 6.94 -11.12 20.07
CA GLN A 123 5.79 -10.56 19.35
C GLN A 123 6.21 -9.36 18.51
N LEU A 124 6.99 -8.42 19.08
CA LEU A 124 7.54 -7.27 18.34
C LEU A 124 8.38 -7.72 17.14
N ARG A 125 9.26 -8.71 17.33
CA ARG A 125 10.02 -9.32 16.21
C ARG A 125 9.12 -9.98 15.17
N GLY A 126 8.00 -10.56 15.60
CA GLY A 126 7.00 -11.16 14.72
C GLY A 126 6.32 -10.12 13.83
N TRP A 127 5.96 -8.96 14.39
CA TRP A 127 5.42 -7.84 13.63
C TRP A 127 6.45 -7.23 12.69
N ASP A 128 7.66 -6.93 13.16
CA ASP A 128 8.73 -6.38 12.33
C ASP A 128 9.08 -7.31 11.14
N TYR A 129 9.13 -8.62 11.36
CA TYR A 129 9.32 -9.58 10.28
C TYR A 129 8.14 -9.63 9.31
N ARG A 130 6.89 -9.53 9.80
CA ARG A 130 5.70 -9.42 8.94
C ARG A 130 5.74 -8.14 8.11
N ASP A 131 6.07 -7.00 8.72
CA ASP A 131 6.15 -5.70 8.06
C ASP A 131 7.27 -5.69 7.01
N ARG A 132 8.44 -6.28 7.30
CA ARG A 132 9.50 -6.51 6.30
C ARG A 132 9.02 -7.41 5.17
N ARG A 133 8.29 -8.48 5.47
CA ARG A 133 7.75 -9.40 4.46
C ARG A 133 6.71 -8.69 3.57
N SER A 134 5.81 -7.91 4.15
CA SER A 134 4.83 -7.10 3.40
C SER A 134 5.55 -6.09 2.51
N ARG A 135 6.47 -5.29 3.07
CA ARG A 135 7.31 -4.37 2.28
C ARG A 135 8.08 -5.06 1.16
N ASN A 136 8.61 -6.25 1.40
CA ASN A 136 9.30 -7.03 0.37
C ASN A 136 8.33 -7.60 -0.68
N LYS A 137 7.10 -7.94 -0.30
CA LYS A 137 6.04 -8.33 -1.23
C LYS A 137 5.67 -7.14 -2.12
N ASP A 138 5.52 -5.96 -1.54
CA ASP A 138 5.22 -4.73 -2.27
C ASP A 138 6.38 -4.37 -3.21
N LYS A 139 7.63 -4.42 -2.73
CA LYS A 139 8.81 -4.29 -3.59
C LYS A 139 8.78 -5.27 -4.76
N ARG A 140 8.43 -6.55 -4.56
CA ARG A 140 8.34 -7.56 -5.64
C ARG A 140 7.26 -7.26 -6.67
N ARG A 141 6.32 -6.37 -6.37
CA ARG A 141 5.28 -5.90 -7.29
C ARG A 141 5.66 -4.62 -8.01
N THR A 142 6.77 -3.97 -7.63
CA THR A 142 7.24 -2.73 -8.26
C THR A 142 8.38 -2.99 -9.25
N THR A 143 8.29 -2.33 -10.40
CA THR A 143 9.35 -2.10 -11.38
C THR A 143 10.49 -1.34 -10.71
N ASN A 144 11.72 -1.74 -11.02
CA ASN A 144 12.95 -1.10 -10.55
C ASN A 144 14.05 -1.27 -11.60
N VAL A 145 15.28 -0.89 -11.25
CA VAL A 145 16.44 -0.96 -12.15
C VAL A 145 16.76 -2.38 -12.64
N ASP A 146 16.33 -3.43 -11.94
CA ASP A 146 16.64 -4.82 -12.31
C ASP A 146 15.46 -5.54 -12.98
N ARG A 147 14.23 -5.04 -12.83
CA ARG A 147 13.02 -5.72 -13.33
C ARG A 147 11.92 -4.75 -13.76
N CYS A 148 11.19 -5.17 -14.79
CA CYS A 148 9.93 -4.59 -15.22
C CYS A 148 8.75 -5.44 -14.76
N VAL A 149 7.67 -4.77 -14.36
CA VAL A 149 6.42 -5.41 -13.96
C VAL A 149 5.28 -4.88 -14.84
N VAL A 150 4.55 -5.80 -15.44
CA VAL A 150 3.28 -5.53 -16.12
C VAL A 150 2.17 -6.11 -15.26
N LEU A 151 1.31 -5.24 -14.73
CA LEU A 151 0.12 -5.64 -14.02
C LEU A 151 -0.91 -6.15 -15.03
N CYS A 152 -1.54 -7.26 -14.67
CA CYS A 152 -2.60 -7.90 -15.43
C CYS A 152 -3.89 -7.90 -14.60
N GLU A 153 -4.92 -8.58 -15.08
CA GLU A 153 -6.19 -8.72 -14.37
C GLU A 153 -6.00 -9.17 -12.90
N PRO A 154 -6.60 -8.46 -11.92
CA PRO A 154 -6.61 -8.89 -10.53
C PRO A 154 -7.23 -10.27 -10.38
N GLY A 155 -6.44 -11.24 -9.89
CA GLY A 155 -6.90 -12.62 -9.74
C GLY A 155 -6.86 -13.45 -11.03
N GLY A 156 -6.24 -12.93 -12.10
CA GLY A 156 -5.95 -13.69 -13.31
C GLY A 156 -5.16 -14.97 -13.01
N THR A 157 -5.38 -16.01 -13.80
CA THR A 157 -4.63 -17.27 -13.70
C THR A 157 -3.40 -17.22 -14.62
N PRO A 158 -2.21 -17.62 -14.17
CA PRO A 158 -1.04 -17.64 -15.03
C PRO A 158 -1.21 -18.64 -16.17
N LEU A 159 -0.60 -18.35 -17.31
CA LEU A 159 -0.59 -19.28 -18.43
C LEU A 159 0.30 -20.48 -18.09
N PHE A 160 -0.24 -21.69 -18.20
CA PHE A 160 0.46 -22.94 -17.85
C PHE A 160 0.94 -23.74 -19.07
N ASN A 161 0.51 -23.36 -20.27
CA ASN A 161 0.92 -24.00 -21.52
C ASN A 161 2.14 -23.32 -22.12
N ASN A 162 2.93 -24.07 -22.91
CA ASN A 162 3.98 -23.49 -23.73
C ASN A 162 3.38 -22.50 -24.72
N VAL A 163 4.05 -21.37 -24.93
CA VAL A 163 3.59 -20.32 -25.85
C VAL A 163 4.74 -19.90 -26.75
N ALA A 164 4.54 -19.93 -28.07
CA ALA A 164 5.56 -19.64 -29.06
C ALA A 164 6.88 -20.43 -28.79
N LYS A 165 8.00 -19.74 -28.61
CA LYS A 165 9.32 -20.32 -28.29
C LYS A 165 9.60 -20.39 -26.78
N LEU A 166 8.55 -20.38 -25.94
CA LEU A 166 8.68 -20.38 -24.48
C LEU A 166 8.13 -21.66 -23.85
N GLU A 167 8.97 -22.32 -23.05
CA GLU A 167 8.60 -23.46 -22.21
C GLU A 167 8.06 -22.96 -20.86
N ALA A 168 6.85 -23.38 -20.50
CA ALA A 168 6.19 -23.05 -19.25
C ALA A 168 6.54 -24.06 -18.14
N ARG A 169 6.95 -23.58 -16.97
CA ARG A 169 7.21 -24.41 -15.78
C ARG A 169 6.51 -23.89 -14.54
N LEU A 170 5.49 -24.61 -14.10
CA LEU A 170 4.75 -24.32 -12.87
C LEU A 170 5.64 -24.50 -11.63
N GLN A 171 5.64 -23.50 -10.75
CA GLN A 171 6.38 -23.50 -9.50
C GLN A 171 5.47 -23.86 -8.32
N LYS A 172 6.09 -24.29 -7.19
CA LYS A 172 5.36 -24.66 -5.96
C LYS A 172 4.52 -23.54 -5.34
N ASN A 173 4.84 -22.28 -5.64
CA ASN A 173 4.11 -21.10 -5.18
C ASN A 173 2.97 -20.70 -6.14
N GLY A 174 2.71 -21.46 -7.20
CA GLY A 174 1.65 -21.21 -8.18
C GLY A 174 2.02 -20.26 -9.32
N SER A 175 3.25 -19.71 -9.37
CA SER A 175 3.70 -18.92 -10.53
C SER A 175 4.25 -19.81 -11.65
N VAL A 176 4.23 -19.33 -12.88
CA VAL A 176 4.80 -20.04 -14.04
C VAL A 176 6.03 -19.31 -14.54
N HIS A 177 7.15 -20.04 -14.66
CA HIS A 177 8.37 -19.54 -15.24
C HIS A 177 8.39 -19.87 -16.74
N PHE A 178 8.60 -18.86 -17.57
CA PHE A 178 8.76 -19.03 -19.01
C PHE A 178 10.24 -18.98 -19.37
N ARG A 179 10.72 -20.07 -19.97
CA ARG A 179 12.11 -20.20 -20.43
C ARG A 179 12.15 -20.21 -21.95
N ASP A 180 13.10 -19.49 -22.53
CA ASP A 180 13.36 -19.54 -23.96
C ASP A 180 13.90 -20.93 -24.32
N THR A 181 13.23 -21.63 -25.24
CA THR A 181 13.60 -23.00 -25.65
C THR A 181 14.95 -23.05 -26.36
N ARG A 182 15.41 -21.94 -26.95
CA ARG A 182 16.71 -21.86 -27.64
C ARG A 182 17.86 -21.68 -26.67
N THR A 183 17.69 -20.82 -25.66
CA THR A 183 18.77 -20.43 -24.75
C THR A 183 18.69 -21.09 -23.36
N GLY A 184 17.54 -21.68 -23.01
CA GLY A 184 17.25 -22.23 -21.69
C GLY A 184 17.14 -21.18 -20.57
N LYS A 185 17.27 -19.88 -20.90
CA LYS A 185 17.24 -18.78 -19.93
C LYS A 185 15.81 -18.44 -19.55
N ASN A 186 15.62 -18.04 -18.29
CA ASN A 186 14.33 -17.54 -17.83
C ASN A 186 14.07 -16.17 -18.44
N VAL A 187 12.94 -16.01 -19.13
CA VAL A 187 12.56 -14.78 -19.80
C VAL A 187 11.65 -13.95 -18.90
N CYS A 188 10.57 -14.56 -18.42
CA CYS A 188 9.62 -13.90 -17.53
C CYS A 188 8.99 -14.88 -16.56
N THR A 189 8.35 -14.34 -15.54
CA THR A 189 7.58 -15.08 -14.54
C THR A 189 6.19 -14.51 -14.47
N ASP A 190 5.22 -15.40 -14.67
CA ASP A 190 3.80 -15.10 -14.63
C ASP A 190 3.23 -15.50 -13.27
N TYR A 191 2.67 -14.53 -12.56
CA TYR A 191 1.99 -14.71 -11.27
C TYR A 191 0.47 -14.76 -11.39
N GLY A 192 -0.07 -14.67 -12.61
CA GLY A 192 -1.48 -14.53 -12.91
C GLY A 192 -1.91 -13.08 -12.90
N ASP A 193 -1.78 -12.40 -11.75
CA ASP A 193 -2.12 -10.97 -11.58
C ASP A 193 -1.05 -10.01 -12.11
N ARG A 194 0.13 -10.52 -12.47
CA ARG A 194 1.23 -9.73 -13.07
C ARG A 194 2.21 -10.63 -13.80
N VAL A 195 2.94 -10.04 -14.74
CA VAL A 195 4.10 -10.63 -15.40
C VAL A 195 5.34 -9.82 -15.04
N VAL A 196 6.40 -10.50 -14.64
CA VAL A 196 7.68 -9.89 -14.22
C VAL A 196 8.80 -10.39 -15.11
N PHE A 197 9.64 -9.49 -15.60
CA PHE A 197 10.80 -9.81 -16.42
C PHE A 197 11.97 -8.86 -16.10
N TYR A 198 13.16 -9.17 -16.59
CA TYR A 198 14.35 -8.37 -16.31
C TYR A 198 14.31 -7.03 -17.06
N HIS A 199 14.73 -5.95 -16.38
CA HIS A 199 14.89 -4.64 -16.98
C HIS A 199 16.22 -4.56 -17.73
N HIS A 200 16.26 -3.74 -18.78
CA HIS A 200 17.45 -3.42 -19.55
C HIS A 200 17.51 -1.91 -19.76
N THR A 201 18.70 -1.33 -19.54
CA THR A 201 18.94 0.10 -19.75
C THR A 201 18.96 0.45 -21.23
N ASP A 202 19.36 -0.49 -22.09
CA ASP A 202 19.32 -0.33 -23.54
C ASP A 202 17.89 -0.49 -24.08
N ARG A 203 17.46 0.44 -24.92
CA ARG A 203 16.09 0.48 -25.45
C ARG A 203 15.81 -0.68 -26.39
N ASN A 204 16.79 -1.05 -27.22
CA ASN A 204 16.63 -2.12 -28.21
C ASN A 204 16.59 -3.46 -27.50
N GLU A 205 17.47 -3.70 -26.53
CA GLU A 205 17.43 -4.90 -25.69
C GLU A 205 16.08 -5.01 -24.95
N LEU A 206 15.60 -3.92 -24.37
CA LEU A 206 14.30 -3.89 -23.69
C LEU A 206 13.15 -4.23 -24.64
N ALA A 207 13.17 -3.70 -25.86
CA ALA A 207 12.18 -3.99 -26.88
C ALA A 207 12.22 -5.47 -27.34
N GLU A 208 13.42 -6.03 -27.56
CA GLU A 208 13.59 -7.45 -27.86
C GLU A 208 13.01 -8.35 -26.76
N LYS A 209 13.26 -8.01 -25.49
CA LYS A 209 12.67 -8.76 -24.36
C LYS A 209 11.16 -8.65 -24.32
N LEU A 210 10.63 -7.45 -24.58
CA LEU A 210 9.19 -7.21 -24.64
C LEU A 210 8.52 -8.06 -25.74
N ASN A 211 9.13 -8.12 -26.93
CA ASN A 211 8.66 -8.99 -28.01
C ASN A 211 8.72 -10.47 -27.63
N LEU A 212 9.78 -10.89 -26.91
CA LEU A 212 9.91 -12.26 -26.48
C LEU A 212 8.80 -12.66 -25.49
N ILE A 213 8.35 -11.74 -24.63
CA ILE A 213 7.25 -11.99 -23.69
C ILE A 213 5.86 -11.67 -24.24
N ALA A 214 5.76 -10.98 -25.37
CA ALA A 214 4.51 -10.60 -26.00
C ALA A 214 3.51 -11.76 -26.11
N PRO A 215 3.91 -13.00 -26.50
CA PRO A 215 2.98 -14.12 -26.53
C PRO A 215 2.36 -14.43 -25.15
N VAL A 216 3.09 -14.26 -24.04
CA VAL A 216 2.58 -14.47 -22.68
C VAL A 216 1.59 -13.38 -22.26
N LEU A 217 1.83 -12.13 -22.69
CA LEU A 217 0.93 -11.01 -22.42
C LEU A 217 -0.35 -11.12 -23.26
N PHE A 218 -0.22 -11.24 -24.58
CA PHE A 218 -1.35 -11.15 -25.51
C PHE A 218 -2.14 -12.45 -25.72
N SER A 219 -1.68 -13.58 -25.14
CA SER A 219 -2.51 -14.79 -25.04
C SER A 219 -3.66 -14.65 -24.02
N ARG A 220 -3.68 -13.54 -23.27
CA ARG A 220 -4.74 -13.20 -22.31
C ARG A 220 -5.91 -12.49 -23.00
N ASN A 221 -7.03 -12.38 -22.29
CA ASN A 221 -8.21 -11.67 -22.77
C ASN A 221 -7.92 -10.16 -22.89
N GLY A 222 -7.96 -9.62 -24.11
CA GLY A 222 -7.61 -8.23 -24.37
C GLY A 222 -8.59 -7.17 -23.86
N LYS A 223 -9.78 -7.59 -23.38
CA LYS A 223 -10.73 -6.68 -22.72
C LYS A 223 -10.28 -6.25 -21.32
N LEU A 224 -9.37 -7.01 -20.72
CA LEU A 224 -8.85 -6.77 -19.38
C LEU A 224 -7.48 -6.13 -19.56
N GLY A 225 -7.46 -4.80 -19.59
CA GLY A 225 -6.29 -4.00 -19.95
C GLY A 225 -5.02 -4.33 -19.16
N PHE A 226 -3.88 -3.97 -19.73
CA PHE A 226 -2.57 -4.10 -19.08
C PHE A 226 -2.16 -2.77 -18.46
N GLU A 227 -1.28 -2.83 -17.48
CA GLU A 227 -0.68 -1.63 -16.92
C GLU A 227 0.81 -1.85 -16.64
N PRO A 228 1.71 -1.07 -17.29
CA PRO A 228 3.11 -1.06 -16.87
C PRO A 228 3.20 -0.38 -15.51
N GLU A 229 3.80 -1.08 -14.55
CA GLU A 229 3.99 -0.58 -13.20
C GLU A 229 5.20 0.37 -13.16
N GLY A 230 5.04 1.49 -12.44
CA GLY A 230 6.13 2.40 -12.13
C GLY A 230 6.33 3.55 -13.14
N SER A 231 7.24 4.47 -12.82
CA SER A 231 7.45 5.70 -13.58
C SER A 231 8.63 5.65 -14.56
N TYR A 232 9.11 4.45 -14.90
CA TYR A 232 10.24 4.28 -15.82
C TYR A 232 9.82 4.59 -17.25
N GLN A 233 10.11 5.80 -17.71
CA GLN A 233 9.62 6.33 -18.99
C GLN A 233 9.98 5.45 -20.18
N GLN A 234 11.24 5.05 -20.33
CA GLN A 234 11.68 4.18 -21.42
C GLN A 234 10.94 2.84 -21.47
N PHE A 235 10.64 2.24 -20.30
CA PHE A 235 9.84 1.03 -20.24
C PHE A 235 8.39 1.30 -20.65
N ASN A 236 7.80 2.38 -20.16
CA ASN A 236 6.42 2.75 -20.48
C ASN A 236 6.24 3.03 -21.98
N ASP A 237 7.19 3.74 -22.60
CA ASP A 237 7.17 4.09 -24.02
C ASP A 237 7.26 2.83 -24.90
N VAL A 238 8.28 1.98 -24.67
CA VAL A 238 8.47 0.75 -25.45
C VAL A 238 7.31 -0.23 -25.24
N PHE A 239 6.77 -0.30 -24.02
CA PHE A 239 5.59 -1.12 -23.74
C PHE A 239 4.36 -0.63 -24.53
N ALA A 240 4.11 0.68 -24.53
CA ALA A 240 3.02 1.27 -25.30
C ALA A 240 3.19 1.09 -26.80
N GLU A 241 4.40 1.22 -27.34
CA GLU A 241 4.72 0.96 -28.75
C GLU A 241 4.44 -0.51 -29.13
N MET A 242 4.84 -1.48 -28.29
CA MET A 242 4.56 -2.89 -28.51
C MET A 242 3.05 -3.17 -28.57
N VAL A 243 2.27 -2.64 -27.63
CA VAL A 243 0.81 -2.81 -27.62
C VAL A 243 0.18 -2.15 -28.85
N ALA A 244 0.65 -0.96 -29.22
CA ALA A 244 0.19 -0.24 -30.41
C ALA A 244 0.44 -1.03 -31.70
N TRP A 245 1.63 -1.61 -31.86
CA TRP A 245 1.95 -2.46 -33.01
C TRP A 245 1.04 -3.69 -33.07
N HIS A 246 0.86 -4.39 -31.95
CA HIS A 246 -0.01 -5.57 -31.89
C HIS A 246 -1.45 -5.25 -32.30
N ASN A 247 -1.97 -4.11 -31.85
CA ASN A 247 -3.29 -3.62 -32.24
C ASN A 247 -3.35 -3.26 -33.74
N ALA A 248 -2.36 -2.51 -34.25
CA ALA A 248 -2.34 -2.04 -35.63
C ALA A 248 -2.18 -3.17 -36.65
N ALA A 249 -1.30 -4.13 -36.37
CA ALA A 249 -0.99 -5.24 -37.26
C ALA A 249 -2.01 -6.40 -37.17
N GLY A 250 -2.99 -6.32 -36.26
CA GLY A 250 -4.01 -7.36 -36.09
C GLY A 250 -3.42 -8.73 -35.75
N ILE A 251 -2.25 -8.76 -35.09
CA ILE A 251 -1.49 -10.00 -34.83
C ILE A 251 -2.24 -10.91 -33.86
N THR A 252 -3.05 -10.33 -32.99
CA THR A 252 -3.72 -11.01 -31.89
C THR A 252 -5.21 -11.15 -32.19
N GLY A 253 -5.67 -12.38 -32.46
CA GLY A 253 -7.10 -12.71 -32.62
C GLY A 253 -7.97 -12.49 -31.37
N ASN A 254 -7.39 -11.94 -30.29
CA ASN A 254 -8.00 -11.74 -28.97
C ASN A 254 -8.56 -10.31 -28.76
N GLY A 255 -8.62 -9.49 -29.81
CA GLY A 255 -9.21 -8.14 -29.79
C GLY A 255 -8.20 -7.00 -29.64
N HIS A 256 -8.73 -5.80 -29.39
CA HIS A 256 -7.95 -4.56 -29.20
C HIS A 256 -7.58 -4.41 -27.73
N PHE A 257 -6.28 -4.25 -27.44
CA PHE A 257 -5.76 -4.11 -26.09
C PHE A 257 -5.65 -2.65 -25.68
N THR A 258 -6.09 -2.34 -24.47
CA THR A 258 -5.97 -1.01 -23.84
C THR A 258 -4.98 -1.03 -22.69
N ILE A 259 -4.35 0.12 -22.43
CA ILE A 259 -3.51 0.33 -21.26
C ILE A 259 -4.32 1.11 -20.23
N THR A 260 -4.43 0.60 -19.01
CA THR A 260 -5.27 1.22 -17.96
C THR A 260 -4.74 2.59 -17.54
N ARG A 261 -3.43 2.80 -17.65
CA ARG A 261 -2.78 4.08 -17.35
C ARG A 261 -2.99 5.12 -18.45
N PRO A 262 -3.66 6.25 -18.18
CA PRO A 262 -4.02 7.21 -19.24
C PRO A 262 -2.82 7.86 -19.93
N ASP A 263 -1.75 8.15 -19.19
CA ASP A 263 -0.54 8.78 -19.72
C ASP A 263 0.17 7.86 -20.73
N VAL A 264 0.25 6.57 -20.39
CA VAL A 264 0.87 5.55 -21.25
C VAL A 264 -0.06 5.14 -22.40
N ASP A 265 -1.37 5.06 -22.16
CA ASP A 265 -2.36 4.75 -23.20
C ASP A 265 -2.41 5.84 -24.27
N LEU A 266 -2.26 7.11 -23.90
CA LEU A 266 -2.16 8.20 -24.88
C LEU A 266 -0.96 8.02 -25.81
N HIS A 267 0.19 7.59 -25.29
CA HIS A 267 1.35 7.28 -26.11
C HIS A 267 1.06 6.11 -27.06
N ARG A 268 0.47 5.02 -26.54
CA ARG A 268 0.02 3.87 -27.36
C ARG A 268 -0.91 4.30 -28.49
N GLN A 269 -1.91 5.14 -28.22
CA GLN A 269 -2.87 5.60 -29.24
C GLN A 269 -2.18 6.37 -30.38
N ARG A 270 -1.22 7.25 -30.04
CA ARG A 270 -0.43 8.00 -31.04
C ARG A 270 0.42 7.06 -31.88
N SER A 271 1.12 6.11 -31.25
CA SER A 271 1.94 5.11 -31.94
C SER A 271 1.09 4.20 -32.82
N GLU A 272 -0.13 3.85 -32.41
CA GLU A 272 -1.03 3.01 -33.20
C GLU A 272 -1.49 3.70 -34.49
N GLN A 273 -1.77 5.00 -34.44
CA GLN A 273 -2.10 5.79 -35.64
C GLN A 273 -0.93 5.77 -36.63
N TYR A 274 0.28 6.04 -36.14
CA TYR A 274 1.50 5.98 -36.93
C TYR A 274 1.69 4.59 -37.58
N TYR A 275 1.58 3.50 -36.82
CA TYR A 275 1.75 2.15 -37.36
C TYR A 275 0.67 1.75 -38.36
N ARG A 276 -0.58 2.18 -38.19
CA ARG A 276 -1.64 1.94 -39.18
C ARG A 276 -1.35 2.64 -40.50
N GLU A 277 -0.82 3.87 -40.46
CA GLU A 277 -0.42 4.60 -41.66
C GLU A 277 0.78 3.95 -42.34
N TYR A 278 1.80 3.57 -41.56
CA TYR A 278 2.97 2.85 -42.04
C TYR A 278 2.58 1.55 -42.77
N ILE A 279 1.73 0.71 -42.15
CA ILE A 279 1.25 -0.54 -42.76
C ILE A 279 0.50 -0.25 -44.07
N ARG A 280 -0.38 0.75 -44.10
CA ARG A 280 -1.11 1.14 -45.33
C ARG A 280 -0.18 1.57 -46.45
N GLN A 281 0.87 2.33 -46.16
CA GLN A 281 1.84 2.78 -47.15
C GLN A 281 2.63 1.59 -47.73
N GLN A 282 3.10 0.68 -46.87
CA GLN A 282 3.78 -0.55 -47.27
C GLN A 282 2.89 -1.42 -48.19
N THR A 283 1.62 -1.61 -47.83
CA THR A 283 0.67 -2.37 -48.68
C THR A 283 0.50 -1.73 -50.06
N ARG A 284 0.32 -0.40 -50.12
CA ARG A 284 0.20 0.34 -51.40
C ARG A 284 1.45 0.22 -52.27
N LEU A 285 2.64 0.21 -51.66
CA LEU A 285 3.89 0.03 -52.38
C LEU A 285 4.00 -1.39 -52.95
N SER A 286 3.59 -2.41 -52.18
CA SER A 286 3.58 -3.81 -52.65
C SER A 286 2.55 -4.08 -53.76
N GLU A 287 1.39 -3.42 -53.74
CA GLU A 287 0.35 -3.55 -54.78
C GLU A 287 0.73 -2.85 -56.11
N SER A 288 1.78 -2.03 -56.13
CA SER A 288 2.25 -1.33 -57.34
C SER A 288 3.41 -2.02 -58.07
N HIS A 289 3.88 -3.17 -57.57
CA HIS A 289 4.88 -4.03 -58.24
C HIS A 289 4.30 -5.43 -58.46
N ASP A 290 3.74 -5.66 -59.64
CA ASP A 290 3.30 -6.98 -60.11
C ASP A 290 4.49 -7.69 -60.76
N ASP A 291 5.17 -8.55 -59.98
CA ASP A 291 5.59 -9.91 -60.37
C ASP A 291 6.65 -10.46 -59.39
N ASN A 292 6.30 -11.59 -58.76
CA ASN A 292 7.16 -12.49 -57.97
C ASN A 292 7.81 -11.95 -56.69
N TYR A 293 7.05 -11.91 -55.59
CA TYR A 293 7.61 -12.24 -54.28
C TYR A 293 6.63 -13.05 -53.43
N THR A 294 6.98 -14.30 -53.16
CA THR A 294 6.25 -15.22 -52.29
C THR A 294 6.39 -14.78 -50.84
N LEU A 295 5.38 -14.10 -50.28
CA LEU A 295 5.37 -13.68 -48.89
C LEU A 295 5.02 -14.85 -47.96
N ARG A 296 6.04 -15.61 -47.55
CA ARG A 296 6.00 -16.48 -46.37
C ARG A 296 7.30 -16.38 -45.59
N GLN A 297 7.59 -15.22 -44.99
CA GLN A 297 8.58 -15.13 -43.92
C GLN A 297 8.09 -14.24 -42.78
N GLU A 298 7.90 -14.91 -41.64
CA GLU A 298 7.92 -14.47 -40.25
C GLU A 298 7.42 -13.05 -39.92
N LYS A 299 6.24 -12.99 -39.25
CA LYS A 299 5.77 -11.84 -38.48
C LYS A 299 6.66 -11.60 -37.24
N THR A 300 7.93 -11.27 -37.46
CA THR A 300 8.83 -10.80 -36.42
C THR A 300 8.85 -9.28 -36.51
N TRP A 301 8.53 -8.61 -35.41
CA TRP A 301 8.61 -7.16 -35.30
C TRP A 301 10.06 -6.70 -35.51
N GLU A 302 10.28 -5.72 -36.39
CA GLU A 302 11.51 -4.91 -36.40
C GLU A 302 11.16 -3.50 -35.88
N PRO A 303 11.88 -2.97 -34.87
CA PRO A 303 11.69 -1.59 -34.45
C PRO A 303 12.05 -0.66 -35.61
N PRO A 304 11.32 0.45 -35.83
CA PRO A 304 11.87 1.53 -36.63
C PRO A 304 13.14 2.05 -35.94
N SER A 305 14.24 2.16 -36.70
CA SER A 305 15.43 2.90 -36.27
C SER A 305 15.03 4.28 -35.76
N PRO A 306 15.64 4.78 -34.67
CA PRO A 306 15.34 6.12 -34.17
C PRO A 306 15.83 7.14 -35.20
N GLY A 307 14.89 7.77 -35.90
CA GLY A 307 15.14 8.75 -36.94
C GLY A 307 14.24 9.96 -36.80
N MET A 308 14.77 10.94 -36.05
CA MET A 308 14.30 12.33 -35.80
C MET A 308 13.16 12.53 -34.81
#